data_AF-A0A4Z2BTJ5-F1
#
_entry.id   AF-A0A4Z2BTJ5-F1
#
_cell.length_a   1.000
_cell.length_b   1.000
_cell.length_c   1.000
_cell.angle_alpha   90.00
_cell.angle_beta   90.00
_cell.angle_gamma   90.00
#
_symmetry.space_group_name_H-M   'P 1'
#
loop_
_entity.id
_entity.type
_entity.pdbx_description
1 polymer ?
#
loop_
_entity_poly.entity_id
_entity_poly.type
_entity_poly.pdbx_seq_one_letter_code
_entity_poly.pdbx_strand_id
1 'polypeptide(L)'
;MALQNPKGSLLSSSGSSEPHGSSSIVNVNVISPEKIQTRLQNLGSNLQNKSNDIEVLAVDLQRETLINFLSLEFDSEFQFDSSVKTLLSRLPKQRYLKSICDELHRFKIAKKVGVVVLYSYRDDYYKILV
;
A
#
# COMPACT_ATOMS: atom_id res chain seq x y z
N MET A 1 8.39 -44.81 52.09
CA MET A 1 8.35 -46.17 51.52
C MET A 1 7.69 -46.09 50.15
N ALA A 2 7.99 -46.99 49.21
CA ALA A 2 7.61 -46.86 47.80
C ALA A 2 7.03 -48.15 47.21
N LEU A 3 6.08 -48.01 46.27
CA LEU A 3 5.55 -49.02 45.33
C LEU A 3 4.47 -48.31 44.46
N GLN A 4 4.24 -48.54 43.15
CA GLN A 4 5.15 -48.86 42.03
C GLN A 4 4.36 -48.68 40.69
N ASN A 5 5.00 -48.11 39.65
CA ASN A 5 4.61 -48.21 38.23
C ASN A 5 5.03 -49.61 37.66
N PRO A 6 4.62 -50.10 36.45
CA PRO A 6 4.58 -49.46 35.11
C PRO A 6 3.25 -49.69 34.34
N LYS A 7 3.00 -49.36 33.06
CA LYS A 7 3.79 -48.97 31.84
C LYS A 7 3.22 -47.64 31.27
N GLY A 8 3.59 -47.04 30.12
CA GLY A 8 4.42 -47.41 28.95
C GLY A 8 3.55 -47.77 27.72
N SER A 9 3.86 -47.38 26.47
CA SER A 9 5.11 -46.83 25.92
C SER A 9 4.99 -46.13 24.55
N LEU A 10 5.87 -45.15 24.29
CA LEU A 10 6.48 -44.78 22.99
C LEU A 10 5.61 -44.56 21.73
N LEU A 11 5.76 -43.39 21.11
CA LEU A 11 6.37 -43.27 19.77
C LEU A 11 6.87 -41.83 19.53
N SER A 12 7.98 -41.70 18.79
CA SER A 12 8.62 -40.41 18.47
C SER A 12 9.04 -40.39 17.00
N SER A 13 8.63 -39.37 16.23
CA SER A 13 9.20 -39.08 14.91
C SER A 13 9.05 -37.59 14.55
N SER A 14 9.90 -37.12 13.65
CA SER A 14 10.26 -35.70 13.44
C SER A 14 9.37 -34.95 12.43
N GLY A 15 9.36 -33.61 12.53
CA GLY A 15 8.86 -32.68 11.50
C GLY A 15 8.35 -31.36 12.13
N SER A 16 9.06 -30.23 12.12
CA SER A 16 9.55 -29.40 11.00
C SER A 16 8.49 -28.51 10.34
N SER A 17 8.19 -27.34 10.95
CA SER A 17 8.14 -26.02 10.26
C SER A 17 7.71 -24.88 11.21
N GLU A 18 8.26 -23.67 10.98
CA GLU A 18 7.61 -22.41 11.38
C GLU A 18 6.55 -22.02 10.32
N PRO A 19 5.67 -21.05 10.61
CA PRO A 19 5.97 -19.73 10.03
C PRO A 19 5.75 -18.54 10.99
N HIS A 20 6.45 -17.43 10.69
CA HIS A 20 6.22 -16.13 11.33
C HIS A 20 4.77 -15.62 11.21
N GLY A 21 4.31 -14.93 12.26
CA GLY A 21 3.13 -14.06 12.21
C GLY A 21 3.42 -12.71 12.86
N SER A 22 3.75 -11.69 12.06
CA SER A 22 3.96 -10.33 12.58
C SER A 22 2.63 -9.76 13.08
N SER A 23 2.55 -9.44 14.37
CA SER A 23 1.34 -8.89 14.98
C SER A 23 1.23 -7.38 14.73
N SER A 24 0.80 -7.02 13.52
CA SER A 24 0.51 -5.64 13.14
C SER A 24 -0.73 -5.13 13.88
N ILE A 25 -0.53 -4.41 14.99
CA ILE A 25 -1.61 -3.81 15.78
C ILE A 25 -2.27 -2.68 14.96
N VAL A 26 -3.55 -2.86 14.62
CA VAL A 26 -4.34 -1.84 13.91
C VAL A 26 -5.19 -1.08 14.93
N ASN A 27 -4.82 0.17 15.23
CA ASN A 27 -5.62 1.04 16.08
C ASN A 27 -6.85 1.56 15.33
N VAL A 28 -8.03 0.99 15.63
CA VAL A 28 -9.32 1.40 15.07
C VAL A 28 -10.14 2.11 16.15
N ASN A 29 -10.43 3.40 15.96
CA ASN A 29 -11.37 4.13 16.81
C ASN A 29 -12.77 4.09 16.19
N VAL A 30 -13.79 3.65 16.95
CA VAL A 30 -15.14 3.39 16.43
C VAL A 30 -16.19 4.17 17.23
N ILE A 31 -16.96 5.00 16.54
CA ILE A 31 -18.10 5.73 17.12
C ILE A 31 -19.41 5.01 16.77
N SER A 32 -19.75 4.01 17.58
CA SER A 32 -21.07 3.38 17.74
C SER A 32 -21.74 2.67 16.53
N PRO A 33 -22.73 1.79 16.78
CA PRO A 33 -23.12 0.72 15.86
C PRO A 33 -24.47 1.02 15.14
N GLU A 34 -25.08 0.21 14.26
CA GLU A 34 -24.99 -1.26 14.07
C GLU A 34 -24.89 -1.71 12.59
N LYS A 35 -25.08 -0.82 11.61
CA LYS A 35 -25.07 -1.19 10.17
C LYS A 35 -23.69 -1.15 9.50
N ILE A 36 -22.64 -0.84 10.26
CA ILE A 36 -21.28 -0.62 9.74
C ILE A 36 -20.48 -1.93 9.68
N GLN A 37 -20.66 -2.86 10.62
CA GLN A 37 -19.82 -4.08 10.70
C GLN A 37 -19.84 -4.93 9.43
N THR A 38 -20.99 -5.26 8.85
CA THR A 38 -21.04 -6.09 7.63
C THR A 38 -20.42 -5.39 6.41
N ARG A 39 -20.53 -4.06 6.33
CA ARG A 39 -19.87 -3.26 5.29
C ARG A 39 -18.36 -3.19 5.49
N LEU A 40 -17.90 -3.06 6.74
CA LEU A 40 -16.47 -3.08 7.06
C LEU A 40 -15.84 -4.47 6.99
N GLN A 41 -16.59 -5.56 7.21
CA GLN A 41 -16.08 -6.91 6.95
C GLN A 41 -15.91 -7.17 5.44
N ASN A 42 -16.82 -6.70 4.59
CA ASN A 42 -16.63 -6.75 3.14
C ASN A 42 -15.50 -5.81 2.66
N LEU A 43 -15.35 -4.62 3.24
CA LEU A 43 -14.22 -3.74 2.93
C LEU A 43 -12.89 -4.34 3.42
N GLY A 44 -12.90 -4.93 4.63
CA GLY A 44 -11.76 -5.58 5.27
C GLY A 44 -11.31 -6.84 4.54
N SER A 45 -12.23 -7.70 4.07
CA SER A 45 -11.89 -8.88 3.27
C SER A 45 -11.40 -8.52 1.86
N ASN A 46 -11.83 -7.38 1.31
CA ASN A 46 -11.23 -6.81 0.11
C ASN A 46 -9.80 -6.30 0.39
N LEU A 47 -9.58 -5.61 1.51
CA LEU A 47 -8.27 -5.02 1.85
C LEU A 47 -7.24 -6.05 2.35
N GLN A 48 -7.67 -7.10 3.05
CA GLN A 48 -6.82 -8.16 3.60
C GLN A 48 -6.18 -9.03 2.51
N ASN A 49 -6.71 -9.01 1.29
CA ASN A 49 -6.10 -9.61 0.10
C ASN A 49 -5.08 -8.66 -0.61
N LYS A 50 -4.87 -7.43 -0.11
CA LYS A 50 -4.14 -6.37 -0.82
C LYS A 50 -2.97 -5.81 0.00
N SER A 51 -1.96 -6.64 0.26
CA SER A 51 -0.59 -6.12 0.48
C SER A 51 -0.08 -5.31 -0.72
N ASN A 52 -0.68 -5.52 -1.90
CA ASN A 52 -0.46 -4.75 -3.12
C ASN A 52 -1.27 -3.42 -3.20
N ASP A 53 -1.98 -2.98 -2.16
CA ASP A 53 -2.76 -1.72 -2.23
C ASP A 53 -1.92 -0.46 -2.00
N ILE A 54 -0.65 -0.60 -1.65
CA ILE A 54 0.28 0.49 -1.40
C ILE A 54 1.53 0.31 -2.26
N GLU A 55 1.81 1.26 -3.14
CA GLU A 55 3.03 1.32 -3.96
C GLU A 55 3.83 2.57 -3.60
N VAL A 56 5.16 2.52 -3.76
CA VAL A 56 6.07 3.64 -3.41
C VAL A 56 6.92 4.01 -4.63
N LEU A 57 6.88 5.29 -5.02
CA LEU A 57 7.63 5.82 -6.16
C LEU A 57 8.64 6.87 -5.68
N ALA A 58 9.92 6.48 -5.62
CA ALA A 58 11.02 7.32 -5.15
C ALA A 58 11.69 8.08 -6.31
N VAL A 59 11.82 9.41 -6.21
CA VAL A 59 12.20 10.30 -7.33
C VAL A 59 13.17 11.43 -6.95
N ASP A 60 14.01 11.88 -7.89
CA ASP A 60 14.93 13.03 -7.74
C ASP A 60 14.22 14.37 -8.03
N LEU A 61 13.18 14.67 -7.25
CA LEU A 61 12.39 15.89 -7.38
C LEU A 61 12.53 16.79 -6.15
N GLN A 62 12.40 18.11 -6.36
CA GLN A 62 12.27 19.06 -5.26
C GLN A 62 10.87 18.94 -4.66
N ARG A 63 10.72 19.29 -3.40
CA ARG A 63 9.45 19.42 -2.67
C ARG A 63 8.42 20.21 -3.47
N GLU A 64 8.83 21.34 -4.05
CA GLU A 64 8.01 22.17 -4.92
C GLU A 64 7.55 21.41 -6.17
N THR A 65 8.45 20.73 -6.87
CA THR A 65 8.10 19.93 -8.06
C THR A 65 7.15 18.78 -7.69
N LEU A 66 7.39 18.11 -6.56
CA LEU A 66 6.57 17.00 -6.08
C LEU A 66 5.17 17.45 -5.64
N ILE A 67 5.03 18.66 -5.06
CA ILE A 67 3.72 19.26 -4.76
C ILE A 67 2.89 19.46 -6.03
N ASN A 68 3.50 19.79 -7.18
CA ASN A 68 2.76 19.96 -8.43
C ASN A 68 2.11 18.65 -8.94
N PHE A 69 2.62 17.46 -8.57
CA PHE A 69 1.98 16.18 -8.92
C PHE A 69 0.63 15.97 -8.21
N LEU A 70 0.26 16.81 -7.23
CA LEU A 70 -1.10 16.83 -6.65
C LEU A 70 -2.16 17.39 -7.62
N SER A 71 -1.78 17.99 -8.74
CA SER A 71 -2.71 18.42 -9.79
C SER A 71 -2.98 17.34 -10.84
N LEU A 72 -2.65 16.07 -10.57
CA LEU A 72 -2.96 14.94 -11.45
C LEU A 72 -4.33 14.35 -11.10
N GLU A 73 -5.15 14.14 -12.13
CA GLU A 73 -6.52 13.65 -12.01
C GLU A 73 -6.56 12.15 -12.33
N PHE A 74 -7.03 11.31 -11.40
CA PHE A 74 -6.98 9.86 -11.53
C PHE A 74 -8.33 9.18 -11.82
N ASP A 75 -9.39 9.96 -12.04
CA ASP A 75 -10.74 9.44 -12.26
C ASP A 75 -10.95 8.78 -13.64
N SER A 76 -10.16 9.18 -14.65
CA SER A 76 -10.18 8.56 -15.98
C SER A 76 -8.88 8.81 -16.75
N GLU A 77 -8.58 7.93 -17.70
CA GLU A 77 -7.40 8.02 -18.58
C GLU A 77 -7.32 9.36 -19.32
N PHE A 78 -8.45 9.89 -19.82
CA PHE A 78 -8.51 11.20 -20.48
C PHE A 78 -8.20 12.39 -19.54
N GLN A 79 -8.71 12.36 -18.31
CA GLN A 79 -8.46 13.41 -17.30
C GLN A 79 -7.01 13.34 -16.82
N PHE A 80 -6.48 12.13 -16.62
CA PHE A 80 -5.07 11.93 -16.35
C PHE A 80 -4.19 12.52 -17.47
N ASP A 81 -4.47 12.18 -18.73
CA ASP A 81 -3.70 12.65 -19.87
C ASP A 81 -3.77 14.19 -20.06
N SER A 82 -4.91 14.80 -19.71
CA SER A 82 -5.12 16.27 -19.68
C SER A 82 -4.33 16.95 -18.56
N SER A 83 -4.41 16.41 -17.34
CA SER A 83 -3.67 16.94 -16.19
C SER A 83 -2.15 16.75 -16.33
N VAL A 84 -1.68 15.65 -16.93
CA VAL A 84 -0.27 15.44 -17.29
C VAL A 84 0.22 16.49 -18.30
N LYS A 85 -0.54 16.79 -19.37
CA LYS A 85 -0.17 17.86 -20.32
C LYS A 85 -0.06 19.22 -19.62
N THR A 86 -0.99 19.51 -18.73
CA THR A 86 -1.02 20.73 -17.91
C THR A 86 0.18 20.82 -16.95
N LEU A 87 0.52 19.72 -16.27
CA LEU A 87 1.69 19.62 -15.39
C LEU A 87 3.01 19.81 -16.16
N LEU A 88 3.19 19.08 -17.27
CA LEU A 88 4.43 19.07 -18.05
C LEU A 88 4.67 20.39 -18.79
N SER A 89 3.63 21.08 -19.26
CA SER A 89 3.78 22.41 -19.90
C SER A 89 4.32 23.49 -18.96
N ARG A 90 4.22 23.29 -17.63
CA ARG A 90 4.65 24.25 -16.60
C ARG A 90 6.00 23.92 -15.97
N LEU A 91 6.63 22.80 -16.31
CA LEU A 91 7.82 22.29 -15.61
C LEU A 91 8.97 21.90 -16.57
N PRO A 92 10.24 22.15 -16.17
CA PRO A 92 11.42 21.70 -16.92
C PRO A 92 11.62 20.17 -16.80
N LYS A 93 12.57 19.60 -17.57
CA LYS A 93 12.90 18.17 -17.57
C LYS A 93 11.72 17.23 -17.96
N GLN A 94 10.83 17.68 -18.85
CA GLN A 94 9.60 16.96 -19.26
C GLN A 94 9.76 15.44 -19.51
N ARG A 95 10.87 14.97 -20.10
CA ARG A 95 11.10 13.52 -20.31
C ARG A 95 11.07 12.73 -19.00
N TYR A 96 11.75 13.20 -17.95
CA TYR A 96 11.80 12.50 -16.66
C TYR A 96 10.45 12.58 -15.94
N LEU A 97 9.83 13.76 -15.95
CA LEU A 97 8.50 13.95 -15.37
C LEU A 97 7.43 13.08 -16.07
N LYS A 98 7.50 12.93 -17.39
CA LYS A 98 6.62 12.03 -18.16
C LYS A 98 6.79 10.57 -17.73
N SER A 99 8.02 10.09 -17.54
CA SER A 99 8.26 8.74 -17.00
C SER A 99 7.69 8.53 -15.59
N ILE A 100 7.70 9.55 -14.73
CA ILE A 100 7.03 9.51 -13.42
C ILE A 100 5.51 9.45 -13.60
N CYS A 101 4.94 10.26 -14.50
CA CYS A 101 3.52 10.19 -14.82
C CYS A 101 3.09 8.83 -15.38
N ASP A 102 3.89 8.22 -16.26
CA ASP A 102 3.60 6.90 -16.84
C ASP A 102 3.58 5.79 -15.77
N GLU A 103 4.44 5.90 -14.76
CA GLU A 103 4.47 4.97 -13.64
C GLU A 103 3.31 5.23 -12.64
N LEU A 104 2.94 6.49 -12.40
CA LEU A 104 1.73 6.84 -11.65
C LEU A 104 0.45 6.36 -12.35
N HIS A 105 0.40 6.44 -13.68
CA HIS A 105 -0.69 5.88 -14.50
C HIS A 105 -0.78 4.36 -14.33
N ARG A 106 0.37 3.68 -14.38
CA ARG A 106 0.47 2.22 -14.16
C ARG A 106 -0.07 1.82 -12.79
N PHE A 107 0.21 2.59 -11.74
CA PHE A 107 -0.33 2.32 -10.40
C PHE A 107 -1.82 2.67 -10.26
N LYS A 108 -2.22 3.93 -10.49
CA LYS A 108 -3.57 4.41 -10.17
C LYS A 108 -4.62 3.98 -11.19
N ILE A 109 -4.32 3.99 -12.49
CA ILE A 109 -5.32 3.68 -13.54
C ILE A 109 -5.29 2.19 -13.92
N ALA A 110 -4.11 1.67 -14.28
CA ALA A 110 -4.00 0.31 -14.82
C ALA A 110 -4.07 -0.78 -13.72
N LYS A 111 -3.30 -0.65 -12.64
CA LYS A 111 -3.34 -1.57 -11.49
C LYS A 111 -4.46 -1.29 -10.49
N LYS A 112 -4.99 -0.06 -10.46
CA LYS A 112 -6.01 0.42 -9.48
C LYS A 112 -5.56 0.27 -8.02
N VAL A 113 -4.32 0.69 -7.77
CA VAL A 113 -3.70 0.74 -6.44
C VAL A 113 -4.38 1.81 -5.59
N GLY A 114 -4.84 1.43 -4.40
CA GLY A 114 -5.54 2.33 -3.48
C GLY A 114 -4.68 3.49 -3.01
N VAL A 115 -3.39 3.27 -2.75
CA VAL A 115 -2.47 4.29 -2.22
C VAL A 115 -1.15 4.28 -2.98
N VAL A 116 -0.72 5.43 -3.48
CA VAL A 116 0.65 5.60 -4.01
C VAL A 116 1.39 6.66 -3.20
N VAL A 117 2.56 6.30 -2.67
CA VAL A 117 3.46 7.23 -1.96
C VAL A 117 4.50 7.74 -2.94
N LEU A 118 4.37 8.99 -3.37
CA LEU A 118 5.36 9.69 -4.18
C LEU A 118 6.38 10.35 -3.24
N TYR A 119 7.64 9.89 -3.25
CA TYR A 119 8.69 10.28 -2.30
C TYR A 119 9.89 10.94 -2.99
N SER A 120 10.26 12.12 -2.53
CA SER A 120 11.55 12.74 -2.85
C SER A 120 12.61 12.27 -1.88
N TYR A 121 13.63 11.58 -2.40
CA TYR A 121 14.84 11.25 -1.65
C TYR A 121 15.86 12.41 -1.62
N ARG A 122 15.54 13.57 -2.21
CA ARG A 122 16.40 14.77 -2.19
C ARG A 122 16.04 15.74 -1.06
N ASP A 123 14.74 15.91 -0.81
CA ASP A 123 14.20 16.92 0.12
C ASP A 123 13.50 16.28 1.35
N ASP A 124 13.72 14.98 1.58
CA ASP A 124 13.07 14.08 2.54
C ASP A 124 11.56 14.39 2.70
N TYR A 125 10.82 14.15 1.62
CA TYR A 125 9.44 14.64 1.50
C TYR A 125 8.57 13.72 0.67
N TYR A 126 7.38 13.38 1.17
CA TYR A 126 6.43 12.53 0.47
C TYR A 126 5.06 13.17 0.30
N LYS A 127 4.31 12.66 -0.68
CA LYS A 127 2.86 12.83 -0.83
C LYS A 127 2.19 11.48 -0.97
N ILE A 128 0.94 11.41 -0.50
CA ILE A 128 0.08 10.24 -0.61
C ILE A 128 -0.97 10.56 -1.68
N LEU A 129 -1.11 9.67 -2.66
CA LEU A 129 -2.07 9.75 -3.76
C LEU A 129 -3.09 8.61 -3.59
N VAL A 130 -4.24 8.95 -3.01
CA VAL A 130 -5.42 8.07 -2.89
C VAL A 130 -6.24 7.99 -4.17
#